data_AF-A0A1I5W527-F1
#
_entry.id   AF-A0A1I5W527-F1
#
_cell.length_a   1.000
_cell.length_b   1.000
_cell.length_c   1.000
_cell.angle_alpha   90.00
_cell.angle_beta   90.00
_cell.angle_gamma   90.00
#
_symmetry.space_group_name_H-M   'P 1'
#
loop_
_entity.id
_entity.type
_entity.pdbx_description
1 polymer ?
#
loop_
_entity_poly.entity_id
_entity_poly.type
_entity_poly.pdbx_seq_one_letter_code
_entity_poly.pdbx_strand_id
1 'polypeptide(L)'
;MNTPNALILPPAKTDIPTSIKSGDADVKTEIKNVDVGAKGTDNPRTRLPRNNGHWEGEPGNGKWYSDKPEVISITNGEGVEFAKSRPNFTPWSEGNIVFEKGKLTGSNDDFSIVYEKIQHGNVPHIGSASDLRGGY
;
A
#
# COMPACT_ATOMS: atom_id res chain seq x y z
N MET A 1 -40.05 -47.38 -2.38
CA MET A 1 -40.70 -46.05 -2.43
C MET A 1 -39.68 -45.00 -1.98
N ASN A 2 -39.46 -44.02 -2.84
CA ASN A 2 -38.84 -42.69 -2.72
C ASN A 2 -37.56 -42.45 -1.87
N THR A 3 -36.48 -42.12 -2.59
CA THR A 3 -35.39 -41.22 -2.18
C THR A 3 -35.86 -39.76 -2.09
N PRO A 4 -35.14 -38.91 -1.33
CA PRO A 4 -34.91 -37.54 -1.77
C PRO A 4 -33.43 -37.22 -2.04
N ASN A 5 -33.23 -36.55 -3.17
CA ASN A 5 -31.98 -36.10 -3.79
C ASN A 5 -31.22 -35.07 -2.94
N ALA A 6 -29.90 -35.25 -2.83
CA ALA A 6 -28.95 -34.19 -2.50
C ALA A 6 -28.38 -33.61 -3.81
N LEU A 7 -28.71 -32.35 -4.12
CA LEU A 7 -28.09 -31.60 -5.22
C LEU A 7 -26.69 -31.15 -4.79
N ILE A 8 -25.67 -31.92 -5.19
CA ILE A 8 -24.26 -31.53 -5.08
C ILE A 8 -23.90 -30.75 -6.35
N LEU A 9 -23.67 -29.45 -6.20
CA LEU A 9 -23.21 -28.57 -7.28
C LEU A 9 -21.70 -28.81 -7.53
N PRO A 10 -21.24 -29.06 -8.77
CA PRO A 10 -19.82 -29.20 -9.06
C PRO A 10 -19.11 -27.84 -9.07
N PRO A 11 -17.82 -27.76 -8.68
CA PRO A 11 -17.06 -26.53 -8.76
C PRO A 11 -16.81 -26.15 -10.23
N ALA A 12 -17.28 -24.96 -10.64
CA ALA A 12 -17.02 -24.40 -11.95
C ALA A 12 -15.52 -24.09 -12.10
N LYS A 13 -14.84 -24.81 -12.99
CA LYS A 13 -13.52 -24.45 -13.50
C LYS A 13 -13.74 -23.47 -14.65
N THR A 14 -13.24 -22.25 -14.51
CA THR A 14 -13.20 -21.30 -15.63
C THR A 14 -11.77 -21.24 -16.14
N ASP A 15 -11.55 -21.92 -17.27
CA ASP A 15 -10.34 -21.80 -18.07
C ASP A 15 -10.24 -20.37 -18.63
N ILE A 16 -9.17 -19.65 -18.28
CA ILE A 16 -8.85 -18.35 -18.86
C ILE A 16 -8.05 -18.60 -20.14
N PRO A 17 -8.56 -18.26 -21.34
CA PRO A 17 -7.78 -18.42 -22.57
C PRO A 17 -6.66 -17.37 -22.63
N THR A 18 -5.41 -17.84 -22.65
CA THR A 18 -4.22 -17.01 -22.90
C THR A 18 -3.92 -17.03 -24.40
N SER A 19 -4.33 -16.01 -25.15
CA SER A 19 -3.67 -15.61 -26.40
C SER A 19 -4.28 -14.31 -26.94
N ILE A 20 -3.49 -13.23 -27.00
CA ILE A 20 -3.75 -12.13 -27.92
C ILE A 20 -2.54 -12.07 -28.85
N LYS A 21 -2.67 -12.66 -30.05
CA LYS A 21 -1.69 -12.50 -31.12
C LYS A 21 -1.88 -11.12 -31.75
N SER A 22 -0.80 -10.35 -31.82
CA SER A 22 -0.70 -9.12 -32.60
C SER A 22 -0.69 -9.47 -34.09
N GLY A 23 -1.50 -8.79 -34.90
CA GLY A 23 -1.50 -8.90 -36.35
C GLY A 23 -2.82 -8.50 -37.00
N ASP A 24 -2.82 -7.30 -37.59
CA ASP A 24 -3.58 -6.85 -38.76
C ASP A 24 -5.12 -6.84 -38.72
N ALA A 25 -5.71 -5.65 -38.54
CA ALA A 25 -6.88 -5.20 -39.30
C ALA A 25 -7.11 -3.69 -39.11
N ASP A 26 -6.87 -2.91 -40.16
CA ASP A 26 -7.30 -1.52 -40.27
C ASP A 26 -8.84 -1.41 -40.20
N VAL A 27 -9.34 -0.79 -39.13
CA VAL A 27 -10.71 -0.26 -39.11
C VAL A 27 -10.64 1.25 -38.92
N LYS A 28 -10.78 1.95 -40.05
CA LYS A 28 -10.97 3.40 -40.12
C LYS A 28 -12.44 3.69 -39.90
N THR A 29 -12.82 4.14 -38.69
CA THR A 29 -14.17 4.67 -38.41
C THR A 29 -14.08 5.98 -37.63
N GLU A 30 -14.71 7.01 -38.19
CA GLU A 30 -14.89 8.40 -37.73
C GLU A 30 -14.79 8.63 -36.22
N ILE A 31 -13.83 9.45 -35.80
CA ILE A 31 -13.80 10.03 -34.45
C ILE A 31 -14.88 11.09 -34.38
N LYS A 32 -16.08 10.69 -33.93
CA LYS A 32 -17.01 11.65 -33.31
C LYS A 32 -16.36 12.08 -32.00
N ASN A 33 -16.18 13.39 -31.82
CA ASN A 33 -15.74 13.99 -30.56
C ASN A 33 -16.76 13.66 -29.45
N VAL A 34 -16.67 12.46 -28.89
CA VAL A 34 -17.25 12.14 -27.60
C VAL A 34 -16.33 12.82 -26.60
N ASP A 35 -16.86 13.82 -25.90
CA ASP A 35 -16.31 14.30 -24.65
C ASP A 35 -16.27 13.11 -23.67
N VAL A 36 -15.24 12.26 -23.82
CA VAL A 36 -14.87 11.30 -22.78
C VAL A 36 -14.13 12.15 -21.77
N GLY A 37 -14.90 12.76 -20.88
CA GLY A 37 -14.42 13.12 -19.57
C GLY A 37 -13.88 11.83 -18.94
N ALA A 38 -12.60 11.56 -19.20
CA ALA A 38 -11.83 10.54 -18.53
C ALA A 38 -11.74 10.98 -17.07
N LYS A 39 -12.79 10.68 -16.31
CA LYS A 39 -12.74 10.60 -14.86
C LYS A 39 -11.80 9.45 -14.59
N GLY A 40 -10.50 9.76 -14.53
CA GLY A 40 -9.54 8.93 -13.84
C GLY A 40 -10.20 8.50 -12.54
N THR A 41 -10.28 7.20 -12.31
CA THR A 41 -10.65 6.71 -10.98
C THR A 41 -9.45 6.94 -10.08
N ASP A 42 -9.19 8.21 -9.77
CA ASP A 42 -8.12 8.73 -8.93
C ASP A 42 -8.42 8.48 -7.45
N ASN A 43 -8.78 7.23 -7.12
CA ASN A 43 -8.82 6.78 -5.75
C ASN A 43 -7.88 5.57 -5.65
N PRO A 44 -6.59 5.75 -5.27
CA PRO A 44 -5.83 4.58 -4.84
C PRO A 44 -6.69 3.95 -3.74
N ARG A 45 -7.11 2.69 -3.90
CA ARG A 45 -7.95 2.00 -2.92
C ARG A 45 -7.24 2.07 -1.57
N THR A 46 -7.52 3.09 -0.76
CA THR A 46 -6.83 3.29 0.51
C THR A 46 -7.31 2.17 1.40
N ARG A 47 -6.46 1.14 1.56
CA ARG A 47 -6.78 0.01 2.42
C ARG A 47 -6.62 0.51 3.85
N LEU A 48 -7.73 0.99 4.40
CA LEU A 48 -7.83 1.26 5.82
C LEU A 48 -7.65 -0.06 6.59
N PRO A 49 -6.98 -0.03 7.75
CA PRO A 49 -6.97 -1.15 8.68
C PRO A 49 -8.39 -1.61 9.04
N ARG A 50 -8.62 -2.93 9.07
CA ARG A 50 -9.93 -3.53 9.40
C ARG A 50 -9.84 -4.66 10.42
N ASN A 51 -8.64 -5.16 10.67
CA ASN A 51 -8.35 -6.33 11.49
C ASN A 51 -7.11 -6.08 12.35
N ASN A 52 -6.97 -6.84 13.43
CA ASN A 52 -5.86 -6.74 14.39
C ASN A 52 -5.77 -5.33 15.01
N GLY A 53 -6.93 -4.81 15.38
CA GLY A 53 -7.12 -3.52 15.98
C GLY A 53 -8.57 -3.06 15.91
N HIS A 54 -8.79 -1.83 16.33
CA HIS A 54 -10.10 -1.19 16.31
C HIS A 54 -10.00 0.30 16.00
N TRP A 55 -11.09 0.84 15.48
CA TRP A 55 -11.24 2.27 15.25
C TRP A 55 -11.94 2.93 16.44
N GLU A 56 -11.40 4.06 16.85
CA GLU A 56 -12.12 5.08 17.62
C GLU A 56 -12.50 6.21 16.66
N GLY A 57 -13.80 6.39 16.45
CA GLY A 57 -14.35 7.32 15.46
C GLY A 57 -14.59 6.69 14.08
N GLU A 58 -14.71 7.53 13.05
CA GLU A 58 -14.96 7.07 11.68
C GLU A 58 -13.69 6.48 11.07
N PRO A 59 -13.72 5.26 10.49
CA PRO A 59 -12.59 4.70 9.77
C PRO A 59 -12.03 5.65 8.71
N GLY A 60 -10.75 6.02 8.85
CA GLY A 60 -10.06 6.96 7.96
C GLY A 60 -10.15 8.44 8.38
N ASN A 61 -10.98 8.78 9.37
CA ASN A 61 -11.09 10.11 9.99
C ASN A 61 -11.19 9.96 11.53
N GLY A 62 -10.34 9.12 12.11
CA GLY A 62 -10.37 8.75 13.52
C GLY A 62 -9.05 8.09 13.93
N LYS A 63 -8.99 7.52 15.13
CA LYS A 63 -7.79 6.86 15.62
C LYS A 63 -7.89 5.35 15.40
N TRP A 64 -6.81 4.76 14.91
CA TRP A 64 -6.66 3.32 14.81
C TRP A 64 -5.74 2.81 15.91
N TYR A 65 -6.25 1.90 16.73
CA TYR A 65 -5.47 1.19 17.75
C TYR A 65 -5.16 -0.21 17.24
N SER A 66 -3.90 -0.61 17.20
CA SER A 66 -3.51 -1.95 16.78
C SER A 66 -3.44 -2.91 17.98
N ASP A 67 -3.83 -4.16 17.76
CA ASP A 67 -3.67 -5.25 18.75
C ASP A 67 -2.30 -5.95 18.65
N LYS A 68 -1.45 -5.51 17.71
CA LYS A 68 -0.13 -6.09 17.48
C LYS A 68 0.87 -5.60 18.52
N PRO A 69 1.52 -6.48 19.30
CA PRO A 69 2.42 -6.06 20.38
C PRO A 69 3.60 -5.24 19.86
N GLU A 70 4.12 -5.56 18.68
CA GLU A 70 5.20 -4.80 18.03
C GLU A 70 4.80 -3.36 17.73
N VAL A 71 3.55 -3.13 17.31
CA VAL A 71 3.03 -1.77 17.04
C VAL A 71 2.77 -1.03 18.34
N ILE A 72 2.14 -1.69 19.32
CA ILE A 72 1.84 -1.11 20.64
C ILE A 72 3.13 -0.64 21.33
N SER A 73 4.23 -1.39 21.20
CA SER A 73 5.51 -1.01 21.80
C SER A 73 6.10 0.28 21.24
N ILE A 74 5.83 0.58 19.96
CA ILE A 74 6.26 1.81 19.29
C ILE A 74 5.28 2.95 19.63
N THR A 75 3.98 2.65 19.60
CA THR A 75 2.95 3.67 19.83
C THR A 75 2.71 3.99 21.30
N ASN A 76 3.35 3.27 22.22
CA ASN A 76 3.06 3.30 23.67
C ASN A 76 1.56 3.08 23.98
N GLY A 77 0.88 2.30 23.13
CA GLY A 77 -0.56 2.07 23.22
C GLY A 77 -1.44 3.22 22.69
N GLU A 78 -0.86 4.31 22.19
CA GLU A 78 -1.63 5.38 21.55
C GLU A 78 -2.13 4.96 20.17
N GLY A 79 -3.30 5.49 19.79
CA GLY A 79 -3.91 5.25 18.49
C GLY A 79 -3.32 6.15 17.40
N VAL A 80 -3.06 5.57 16.22
CA VAL A 80 -2.61 6.30 15.04
C VAL A 80 -3.77 7.12 14.49
N GLU A 81 -3.63 8.44 14.46
CA GLU A 81 -4.65 9.33 13.91
C GLU A 81 -4.70 9.22 12.38
N PHE A 82 -5.90 9.14 11.82
CA PHE A 82 -6.13 9.24 10.39
C PHE A 82 -6.95 10.49 10.09
N ALA A 83 -6.52 11.22 9.06
CA ALA A 83 -7.28 12.33 8.48
C ALA A 83 -7.33 12.15 6.96
N LYS A 84 -8.55 12.20 6.38
CA LYS A 84 -8.75 12.00 4.94
C LYS A 84 -8.15 10.68 4.45
N SER A 85 -8.33 9.62 5.23
CA SER A 85 -7.81 8.27 4.99
C SER A 85 -6.28 8.15 5.01
N ARG A 86 -5.56 9.14 5.53
CA ARG A 86 -4.09 9.12 5.66
C ARG A 86 -3.67 9.06 7.12
N PRO A 87 -2.80 8.12 7.49
CA PRO A 87 -2.25 8.06 8.84
C PRO A 87 -1.30 9.24 9.09
N ASN A 88 -1.31 9.73 10.32
CA ASN A 88 -0.38 10.71 10.85
C ASN A 88 0.63 10.00 11.77
N PHE A 89 1.87 9.88 11.30
CA PHE A 89 2.98 9.29 12.07
C PHE A 89 3.90 10.32 12.73
N THR A 90 3.54 11.60 12.67
CA THR A 90 4.36 12.69 13.23
C THR A 90 4.79 12.44 14.68
N PRO A 91 3.94 11.90 15.59
CA PRO A 91 4.35 11.63 16.97
C PRO A 91 5.50 10.63 17.12
N TRP A 92 5.68 9.74 16.15
CA TRP A 92 6.72 8.69 16.15
C TRP A 92 7.81 8.95 15.11
N SER A 93 7.87 10.18 14.56
CA SER A 93 8.91 10.55 13.62
C SER A 93 10.22 10.81 14.35
N GLU A 94 11.29 10.15 13.94
CA GLU A 94 12.64 10.35 14.50
C GLU A 94 13.33 11.63 13.96
N GLY A 95 12.81 12.23 12.90
CA GLY A 95 13.36 13.46 12.35
C GLY A 95 13.03 13.69 10.88
N ASN A 96 13.71 14.68 10.29
CA ASN A 96 13.58 15.02 8.87
C ASN A 96 14.98 15.08 8.25
N ILE A 97 15.10 14.58 7.02
CA ILE A 97 16.33 14.68 6.24
C ILE A 97 16.05 15.57 5.04
N VAL A 98 16.83 16.65 4.92
CA VAL A 98 16.70 17.63 3.85
C VAL A 98 17.76 17.37 2.79
N PHE A 99 17.33 17.36 1.53
CA PHE A 99 18.19 17.27 0.35
C PHE A 99 18.05 18.55 -0.47
N GLU A 100 19.12 18.89 -1.19
CA GLU A 100 19.07 19.97 -2.17
C GLU A 100 18.07 19.65 -3.30
N LYS A 101 17.44 20.68 -3.84
CA LYS A 101 16.47 20.52 -4.93
C LYS A 101 17.15 19.89 -6.15
N GLY A 102 16.58 18.80 -6.66
CA GLY A 102 17.11 18.06 -7.80
C GLY A 102 18.19 17.02 -7.45
N LYS A 103 18.55 16.88 -6.16
CA LYS A 103 19.47 15.82 -5.71
C LYS A 103 18.83 14.43 -5.75
N LEU A 104 17.53 14.36 -5.45
CA LEU A 104 16.72 13.15 -5.58
C LEU A 104 15.87 13.27 -6.85
N THR A 105 15.94 12.24 -7.69
CA THR A 105 15.34 12.18 -9.03
C THR A 105 14.09 11.29 -9.10
N GLY A 106 13.82 10.51 -8.06
CA GLY A 106 12.83 9.44 -8.00
C GLY A 106 13.33 8.11 -8.57
N SER A 107 14.60 7.99 -8.96
CA SER A 107 15.18 6.73 -9.43
C SER A 107 15.58 5.81 -8.26
N ASN A 108 15.86 4.54 -8.56
CA ASN A 108 16.38 3.62 -7.55
C ASN A 108 17.77 4.03 -7.00
N ASP A 109 18.52 4.84 -7.73
CA ASP A 109 19.86 5.26 -7.30
C ASP A 109 19.78 6.22 -6.10
N ASP A 110 18.68 6.96 -5.98
CA ASP A 110 18.41 7.88 -4.88
C ASP A 110 18.47 7.19 -3.50
N PHE A 111 18.07 5.92 -3.41
CA PHE A 111 18.07 5.19 -2.14
C PHE A 111 19.46 5.13 -1.52
N SER A 112 20.51 4.95 -2.34
CA SER A 112 21.89 4.91 -1.86
C SER A 112 22.30 6.23 -1.18
N ILE A 113 21.92 7.36 -1.79
CA ILE A 113 22.18 8.71 -1.29
C ILE A 113 21.42 8.95 0.02
N VAL A 114 20.17 8.50 0.09
CA VAL A 114 19.35 8.61 1.31
C VAL A 114 19.93 7.77 2.44
N TYR A 115 20.30 6.52 2.16
CA TYR A 115 20.92 5.63 3.15
C TYR A 115 22.23 6.21 3.70
N GLU A 116 23.10 6.71 2.83
CA GLU A 116 24.34 7.37 3.26
C GLU A 116 24.06 8.55 4.18
N LYS A 117 23.02 9.34 3.89
CA LYS A 117 22.63 10.49 4.71
C LYS A 117 22.06 10.09 6.08
N ILE A 118 21.29 9.00 6.15
CA ILE A 118 20.75 8.46 7.41
C ILE A 118 21.90 7.94 8.29
N GLN A 119 22.82 7.15 7.72
CA GLN A 119 23.93 6.54 8.45
C GLN A 119 24.86 7.59 9.06
N HIS A 120 25.22 8.62 8.30
CA HIS A 120 26.07 9.72 8.80
C HIS A 120 25.32 10.73 9.67
N GLY A 121 23.98 10.69 9.69
CA GLY A 121 23.12 11.64 10.39
C GLY A 121 22.99 11.40 11.90
N ASN A 122 23.62 10.36 12.46
CA ASN A 122 23.45 9.94 13.85
C ASN A 122 21.97 9.74 14.25
N VAL A 123 21.12 9.41 13.27
CA VAL A 123 19.73 8.99 13.50
C VAL A 123 19.80 7.59 14.08
N PRO A 124 19.23 7.33 15.28
CA PRO A 124 19.30 6.02 15.91
C PRO A 124 18.60 4.99 15.02
N HIS A 125 19.39 4.16 14.36
CA HIS A 125 18.89 3.14 13.47
C HIS A 125 18.51 1.92 14.30
N ILE A 126 17.30 1.89 14.88
CA ILE A 126 16.81 0.75 15.66
C ILE A 126 16.22 -0.31 14.73
N GLY A 127 16.76 -1.53 14.78
CA GLY A 127 16.13 -2.72 14.18
C GLY A 127 16.41 -2.95 12.70
N SER A 128 17.47 -2.36 12.16
CA SER A 128 17.81 -2.59 10.75
C SER A 128 18.58 -3.88 10.52
N ALA A 129 18.50 -4.38 9.29
CA ALA A 129 19.14 -5.62 8.87
C ALA A 129 20.65 -5.66 9.16
N SER A 130 21.33 -4.51 9.21
CA SER A 130 22.74 -4.41 9.59
C SER A 130 23.01 -4.78 11.06
N ASP A 131 22.09 -4.45 11.97
CA ASP A 131 22.23 -4.75 13.42
C ASP A 131 21.95 -6.23 13.71
N LEU A 132 21.21 -6.90 12.83
CA LEU A 132 20.92 -8.34 12.89
C LEU A 132 22.05 -9.20 12.29
N ARG A 133 23.03 -8.58 11.61
CA ARG A 133 24.26 -9.27 11.18
C ARG A 133 25.28 -9.26 12.32
N GLY A 134 24.99 -10.06 13.35
CA GLY A 134 26.00 -10.47 14.31
C GLY A 134 27.22 -11.04 13.57
N GLY A 135 28.38 -10.43 13.79
CA GLY A 135 29.64 -10.86 13.22
C GLY A 135 29.95 -12.32 13.59
N TYR A 136 30.33 -13.09 12.57
CA TYR A 136 31.11 -14.31 12.70
C TYR A 136 32.39 -14.12 11.89
#